data_AF-A0A3N7ZFY7-F1
#
_entry.id   AF-A0A3N7ZFY7-F1
#
_cell.length_a   1.000
_cell.length_b   1.000
_cell.length_c   1.000
_cell.angle_alpha   90.00
_cell.angle_beta   90.00
_cell.angle_gamma   90.00
#
_symmetry.space_group_name_H-M   'P 1'
#
loop_
_entity.id
_entity.type
_entity.pdbx_description
1 polymer ?
#
loop_
_entity_poly.entity_id
_entity_poly.type
_entity_poly.pdbx_seq_one_letter_code
_entity_poly.pdbx_strand_id
1 'polypeptide(L)'
;MPLAGLTLAAAAHAENQYSLSLGGGFAPRYPGSNQYRGVVAPGFAATFGNGFFIDSTKGAGYRLDLPHGAFVSAAVNYDPGRTDENRFDLPGSDYLKGMGRIPGSVLVGVRAGVTLFNAAELSVTVDTPVTHTSRGVSGHVDLAVPVLRTAQHEIIVTGSVHAGTGRYTQTFYGVTDAQAMTSRFRPYSTSGGIDSATMSVAWNWNLSRHWSVLATGGVTRLLGRYGDSPIVQSRSNYYGMAGATYTF
;
A
#
# COMPACT_ATOMS: atom_id res chain seq x y z
N MET A 1 -55.74 -22.08 -1.96
CA MET A 1 -54.88 -22.44 -0.81
C MET A 1 -54.31 -23.82 -1.06
N PRO A 2 -53.03 -24.14 -0.73
CA PRO A 2 -51.97 -23.29 -0.17
C PRO A 2 -50.87 -22.98 -1.23
N LEU A 3 -50.20 -21.83 -1.29
CA LEU A 3 -49.27 -21.21 -0.34
C LEU A 3 -48.08 -22.12 0.04
N ALA A 4 -47.05 -22.14 -0.80
CA ALA A 4 -45.70 -22.57 -0.42
C ALA A 4 -44.88 -21.31 -0.10
N GLY A 5 -44.54 -21.17 1.18
CA GLY A 5 -43.98 -19.97 1.77
C GLY A 5 -42.57 -19.63 1.27
N LEU A 6 -42.38 -18.35 1.00
CA LEU A 6 -41.10 -17.67 1.21
C LEU A 6 -40.66 -17.92 2.64
N THR A 7 -39.79 -18.91 2.83
CA THR A 7 -38.99 -18.98 4.05
C THR A 7 -37.97 -17.86 3.96
N LEU A 8 -38.16 -16.85 4.80
CA LEU A 8 -37.10 -15.94 5.21
C LEU A 8 -35.95 -16.81 5.73
N ALA A 9 -34.96 -17.08 4.88
CA ALA A 9 -33.60 -17.18 5.39
C ALA A 9 -33.27 -15.75 5.83
N ALA A 10 -33.36 -15.51 7.13
CA ALA A 10 -32.75 -14.34 7.74
C ALA A 10 -31.32 -14.28 7.17
N ALA A 11 -31.07 -13.33 6.28
CA ALA A 11 -29.71 -12.92 5.98
C ALA A 11 -29.13 -12.65 7.36
N ALA A 12 -28.15 -13.45 7.78
CA ALA A 12 -27.33 -13.09 8.91
C ALA A 12 -26.89 -11.66 8.59
N HIS A 13 -27.38 -10.69 9.36
CA HIS A 13 -27.05 -9.28 9.16
C HIS A 13 -25.55 -9.20 9.40
N ALA A 14 -24.78 -9.37 8.34
CA ALA A 14 -23.35 -9.17 8.37
C ALA A 14 -23.20 -7.66 8.56
N GLU A 15 -22.78 -7.29 9.77
CA GLU A 15 -22.81 -5.90 10.26
C GLU A 15 -21.95 -5.02 9.36
N ASN A 16 -22.54 -3.93 8.88
CA ASN A 16 -21.78 -2.89 8.20
C ASN A 16 -20.96 -2.16 9.26
N GLN A 17 -19.65 -2.14 9.10
CA GLN A 17 -18.74 -1.46 10.01
C GLN A 17 -18.23 -0.19 9.34
N TYR A 18 -18.33 0.93 10.05
CA TYR A 18 -17.83 2.22 9.59
C TYR A 18 -16.74 2.69 10.54
N SER A 19 -15.72 3.35 10.01
CA SER A 19 -14.64 3.89 10.82
C SER A 19 -14.08 5.18 10.24
N LEU A 20 -13.71 6.09 11.15
CA LEU A 20 -12.97 7.31 10.83
C LEU A 20 -11.64 7.25 11.55
N SER A 21 -10.57 7.61 10.85
CA SER A 21 -9.23 7.64 11.42
C SER A 21 -8.56 8.98 11.18
N LEU A 22 -7.73 9.39 12.13
CA LEU A 22 -6.79 10.48 11.93
C LEU A 22 -5.42 10.04 12.44
N GLY A 23 -4.44 10.10 11.55
CA GLY A 23 -3.07 9.78 11.86
C GLY A 23 -2.08 10.76 11.25
N GLY A 24 -0.84 10.61 11.67
CA GLY A 24 0.29 11.34 11.13
C GLY A 24 1.57 10.52 11.21
N GLY A 25 2.56 10.91 10.43
CA GLY A 25 3.80 10.17 10.35
C GLY A 25 4.89 10.86 9.55
N PHE A 26 5.94 10.13 9.26
CA PHE A 26 7.01 10.53 8.37
C PHE A 26 7.30 9.42 7.36
N ALA A 27 7.68 9.82 6.15
CA ALA A 27 8.06 8.92 5.09
C ALA A 27 9.15 9.58 4.22
N PRO A 28 9.96 8.81 3.49
CA PRO A 28 10.85 9.38 2.49
C PRO A 28 10.03 10.17 1.45
N ARG A 29 10.62 11.23 0.89
CA ARG A 29 9.94 12.05 -0.12
C ARG A 29 9.62 11.28 -1.41
N TYR A 30 10.41 10.26 -1.72
CA TYR A 30 10.21 9.28 -2.79
C TYR A 30 11.10 8.04 -2.50
N PRO A 31 10.87 6.88 -3.15
CA PRO A 31 11.73 5.71 -2.97
C PRO A 31 13.19 6.02 -3.29
N GLY A 32 14.08 5.84 -2.31
CA GLY A 32 15.50 6.13 -2.41
C GLY A 32 15.91 7.54 -1.96
N SER A 33 14.98 8.39 -1.54
CA SER A 33 15.27 9.74 -1.01
C SER A 33 16.00 9.67 0.33
N ASN A 34 16.97 10.54 0.58
CA ASN A 34 17.48 10.77 1.95
C ASN A 34 16.71 11.89 2.68
N GLN A 35 15.84 12.59 1.97
CA GLN A 35 14.93 13.59 2.52
C GLN A 35 13.61 12.95 2.92
N TYR A 36 12.99 13.50 3.96
CA TYR A 36 11.73 13.04 4.55
C TYR A 36 10.68 14.14 4.51
N ARG A 37 9.41 13.72 4.63
CA ARG A 37 8.27 14.61 4.78
C ARG A 37 7.34 14.09 5.87
N GLY A 38 6.65 15.03 6.52
CA GLY A 38 5.48 14.70 7.33
C GLY A 38 4.33 14.22 6.45
N VAL A 39 3.55 13.28 6.95
CA VAL A 39 2.33 12.78 6.31
C VAL A 39 1.19 13.00 7.30
N VAL A 40 0.10 13.59 6.83
CA VAL A 40 -1.18 13.65 7.56
C VAL A 40 -2.14 12.71 6.86
N ALA A 41 -2.76 11.81 7.62
CA ALA A 41 -3.56 10.72 7.09
C ALA A 41 -4.95 10.74 7.73
N PRO A 42 -5.87 11.62 7.28
CA PRO A 42 -7.29 11.40 7.52
C PRO A 42 -7.71 10.15 6.74
N GLY A 43 -8.56 9.34 7.35
CA GLY A 43 -9.02 8.10 6.75
C GLY A 43 -10.48 7.82 7.07
N PHE A 44 -11.09 7.09 6.15
CA PHE A 44 -12.41 6.50 6.29
C PHE A 44 -12.32 5.05 5.84
N ALA A 45 -13.00 4.18 6.55
CA ALA A 45 -13.20 2.80 6.15
C ALA A 45 -14.68 2.41 6.33
N ALA A 46 -15.22 1.67 5.37
CA ALA A 46 -16.50 1.01 5.44
C ALA A 46 -16.36 -0.40 4.90
N THR A 47 -16.76 -1.39 5.68
CA THR A 47 -16.85 -2.78 5.24
C THR A 47 -18.30 -3.22 5.31
N PHE A 48 -18.78 -3.80 4.23
CA PHE A 48 -20.15 -4.25 4.09
C PHE A 48 -20.20 -5.77 4.19
N GLY A 49 -21.25 -6.27 4.82
CA GLY A 49 -21.41 -7.70 5.07
C GLY A 49 -21.44 -8.60 3.83
N ASN A 50 -21.63 -8.01 2.65
CA ASN A 50 -21.60 -8.71 1.36
C ASN A 50 -20.19 -8.79 0.73
N GLY A 51 -19.15 -8.27 1.38
CA GLY A 51 -17.76 -8.29 0.92
C GLY A 51 -17.28 -7.00 0.26
N PHE A 52 -18.16 -6.03 0.02
CA PHE A 52 -17.73 -4.71 -0.47
C PHE A 52 -16.98 -3.95 0.62
N PHE A 53 -16.05 -3.10 0.20
CA PHE A 53 -15.39 -2.16 1.09
C PHE A 53 -15.03 -0.85 0.40
N ILE A 54 -14.91 0.20 1.22
CA ILE A 54 -14.32 1.49 0.86
C ILE A 54 -13.30 1.81 1.94
N ASP A 55 -12.08 2.16 1.55
CA ASP A 55 -10.99 2.44 2.46
C ASP A 55 -10.08 3.50 1.85
N SER A 56 -9.69 4.51 2.61
CA SER A 56 -8.82 5.61 2.10
C SER A 56 -7.44 5.14 1.64
N THR A 57 -6.96 3.99 2.12
CA THR A 57 -5.68 3.38 1.76
C THR A 57 -5.80 2.28 0.72
N LYS A 58 -6.80 1.39 0.85
CA LYS A 58 -7.00 0.25 -0.06
C LYS A 58 -7.86 0.60 -1.29
N GLY A 59 -8.55 1.74 -1.26
CA GLY A 59 -9.51 2.15 -2.27
C GLY A 59 -10.89 1.53 -2.07
N ALA A 60 -11.67 1.45 -3.15
CA ALA A 60 -12.98 0.83 -3.15
C ALA A 60 -12.94 -0.52 -3.85
N GLY A 61 -13.50 -1.55 -3.25
CA GLY A 61 -13.31 -2.90 -3.74
C GLY A 61 -14.29 -3.92 -3.21
N TYR A 62 -14.01 -5.17 -3.55
CA TYR A 62 -14.74 -6.35 -3.14
C TYR A 62 -13.74 -7.41 -2.67
N ARG A 63 -14.03 -8.01 -1.52
CA ARG A 63 -13.30 -9.15 -0.96
C ARG A 63 -14.25 -10.35 -0.89
N LEU A 64 -13.79 -11.46 -1.44
CA LEU A 64 -14.39 -12.78 -1.31
C LEU A 64 -13.54 -13.63 -0.36
N ASP A 65 -14.08 -13.95 0.80
CA ASP A 65 -13.48 -14.96 1.68
C ASP A 65 -13.86 -16.36 1.19
N LEU A 66 -12.86 -17.23 1.16
CA LEU A 66 -12.94 -18.60 0.67
C LEU A 66 -12.70 -19.58 1.82
N PRO A 67 -13.07 -20.87 1.67
CA PRO A 67 -12.75 -21.89 2.66
C PRO A 67 -11.25 -21.96 2.99
N HIS A 68 -10.93 -22.52 4.15
CA HIS A 68 -9.54 -22.70 4.63
C HIS A 68 -8.74 -21.40 4.81
N GLY A 69 -9.42 -20.28 5.09
CA GLY A 69 -8.77 -19.00 5.38
C GLY A 69 -8.15 -18.33 4.15
N ALA A 70 -8.51 -18.77 2.95
CA ALA A 70 -8.12 -18.12 1.70
C ALA A 70 -9.03 -16.93 1.39
N PHE A 71 -8.56 -15.99 0.58
CA PHE A 71 -9.37 -14.90 0.07
C PHE A 71 -8.88 -14.40 -1.28
N VAL A 72 -9.78 -13.76 -2.01
CA VAL A 72 -9.46 -12.95 -3.20
C VAL A 72 -10.13 -11.59 -3.04
N SER A 73 -9.43 -10.53 -3.43
CA SER A 73 -9.90 -9.17 -3.37
C SER A 73 -9.53 -8.43 -4.64
N ALA A 74 -10.42 -7.56 -5.10
CA ALA A 74 -10.15 -6.60 -6.17
C ALA A 74 -10.55 -5.20 -5.70
N ALA A 75 -9.71 -4.21 -5.97
CA ALA A 75 -9.94 -2.84 -5.55
C ALA A 75 -9.47 -1.84 -6.59
N VAL A 76 -10.13 -0.69 -6.63
CA VAL A 76 -9.70 0.49 -7.37
C VAL A 76 -9.16 1.51 -6.37
N ASN A 77 -7.91 1.92 -6.56
CA ASN A 77 -7.26 2.93 -5.74
C ASN A 77 -6.59 4.00 -6.62
N TYR A 78 -6.02 5.02 -5.98
CA TYR A 78 -5.33 6.10 -6.68
C TYR A 78 -3.93 6.30 -6.12
N ASP A 79 -2.95 6.28 -7.01
CA ASP A 79 -1.56 6.63 -6.71
C ASP A 79 -1.28 8.05 -7.21
N PRO A 80 -0.77 8.96 -6.35
CA PRO A 80 -0.57 10.38 -6.70
C PRO A 80 0.60 10.63 -7.67
N GLY A 81 1.43 9.63 -7.92
CA GLY A 81 2.65 9.73 -8.72
C GLY A 81 3.80 10.38 -7.94
N ARG A 82 4.71 11.03 -8.66
CA ARG A 82 5.90 11.67 -8.10
C ARG A 82 6.22 12.94 -8.87
N THR A 83 6.41 14.04 -8.16
CA THR A 83 6.90 15.30 -8.73
C THR A 83 8.42 15.32 -8.76
N ASP A 84 8.97 16.17 -9.61
CA ASP A 84 10.39 16.50 -9.67
C ASP A 84 10.78 17.71 -8.80
N GLU A 85 9.82 18.18 -8.00
CA GLU A 85 9.97 19.32 -7.08
C GLU A 85 9.48 18.94 -5.68
N ASN A 86 9.95 19.68 -4.69
CA ASN A 86 9.51 19.56 -3.30
C ASN A 86 8.13 20.19 -3.09
N ARG A 87 7.13 19.33 -2.86
CA ARG A 87 5.75 19.73 -2.52
C ARG A 87 5.28 19.13 -1.20
N PHE A 88 4.46 19.85 -0.46
CA PHE A 88 3.88 19.35 0.79
C PHE A 88 2.87 18.21 0.54
N ASP A 89 2.05 18.35 -0.51
CA ASP A 89 0.91 17.50 -0.81
C ASP A 89 1.27 16.26 -1.66
N LEU A 90 2.43 16.27 -2.34
CA LEU A 90 2.82 15.23 -3.30
C LEU A 90 4.20 14.66 -3.03
N PRO A 91 4.44 13.36 -3.34
CA PRO A 91 5.78 12.78 -3.29
C PRO A 91 6.67 13.46 -4.33
N GLY A 92 7.95 13.65 -4.02
CA GLY A 92 8.89 14.36 -4.88
C GLY A 92 9.85 15.27 -4.12
N SER A 93 10.94 15.65 -4.76
CA SER A 93 12.04 16.44 -4.18
C SER A 93 12.70 17.27 -5.27
N ASP A 94 13.25 18.42 -4.93
CA ASP A 94 14.08 19.24 -5.84
C ASP A 94 15.36 18.50 -6.27
N TYR A 95 15.74 17.42 -5.57
CA TYR A 95 16.76 16.49 -6.04
C TYR A 95 16.36 15.82 -7.36
N LEU A 96 15.08 15.82 -7.73
CA LEU A 96 14.61 15.22 -8.98
C LEU A 96 14.43 16.25 -10.09
N LYS A 97 14.73 17.54 -9.85
CA LYS A 97 14.45 18.64 -10.78
C LYS A 97 14.95 18.34 -12.19
N GLY A 98 14.05 18.48 -13.16
CA GLY A 98 14.33 18.20 -14.57
C GLY A 98 14.07 16.76 -15.00
N MET A 99 13.72 15.86 -14.07
CA MET A 99 13.24 14.51 -14.41
C MET A 99 11.81 14.50 -14.94
N GLY A 100 11.06 15.59 -14.73
CA GLY A 100 9.65 15.67 -15.03
C GLY A 100 8.79 14.90 -14.03
N ARG A 101 7.50 15.20 -14.05
CA ARG A 101 6.50 14.59 -13.18
C ARG A 101 6.11 13.20 -13.69
N ILE A 102 6.08 12.22 -12.79
CA ILE A 102 5.34 10.98 -12.98
C ILE A 102 3.88 11.28 -12.62
N PRO A 103 2.94 11.21 -13.58
CA PRO A 103 1.54 11.51 -13.30
C PRO A 103 0.93 10.48 -12.37
N GLY A 104 -0.03 10.93 -11.55
CA GLY A 104 -0.84 10.03 -10.73
C GLY A 104 -1.71 9.13 -11.61
N SER A 105 -2.04 7.94 -11.12
CA SER A 105 -2.82 6.95 -11.86
C SER A 105 -3.87 6.31 -10.97
N VAL A 106 -5.02 6.02 -11.57
CA VAL A 106 -5.93 5.03 -11.01
C VAL A 106 -5.30 3.66 -11.21
N LEU A 107 -5.32 2.83 -10.17
CA LEU A 107 -4.81 1.48 -10.19
C LEU A 107 -5.97 0.51 -9.91
N VAL A 108 -5.97 -0.61 -10.61
CA VAL A 108 -6.74 -1.80 -10.25
C VAL A 108 -5.79 -2.76 -9.55
N GLY A 109 -6.01 -2.98 -8.26
CA GLY A 109 -5.28 -3.92 -7.44
C GLY A 109 -6.05 -5.24 -7.32
N VAL A 110 -5.39 -6.36 -7.62
CA VAL A 110 -5.91 -7.70 -7.33
C VAL A 110 -5.03 -8.33 -6.28
N ARG A 111 -5.64 -8.79 -5.19
CA ARG A 111 -4.95 -9.42 -4.06
C ARG A 111 -5.53 -10.80 -3.81
N ALA A 112 -4.67 -11.79 -3.62
CA ALA A 112 -5.07 -13.11 -3.15
C ALA A 112 -4.20 -13.50 -1.96
N GLY A 113 -4.76 -14.21 -1.00
CA GLY A 113 -3.99 -14.63 0.16
C GLY A 113 -4.61 -15.81 0.88
N VAL A 114 -3.84 -16.34 1.83
CA VAL A 114 -4.23 -17.46 2.67
C VAL A 114 -3.71 -17.27 4.08
N THR A 115 -4.56 -17.61 5.05
CA THR A 115 -4.19 -17.70 6.46
C THR A 115 -3.51 -19.04 6.70
N LEU A 116 -2.25 -18.98 7.12
CA LEU A 116 -1.41 -20.10 7.50
C LEU A 116 -1.55 -20.39 9.01
N PHE A 117 -0.82 -21.40 9.48
CA PHE A 117 -0.74 -21.73 10.91
C PHE A 117 -0.38 -20.49 11.76
N ASN A 118 -0.95 -20.42 12.96
CA ASN A 118 -0.78 -19.29 13.91
C ASN A 118 -1.25 -17.93 13.36
N ALA A 119 -2.28 -17.93 12.50
CA ALA A 119 -2.91 -16.72 11.96
C ALA A 119 -1.98 -15.82 11.12
N ALA A 120 -0.85 -16.36 10.64
CA ALA A 120 -0.02 -15.66 9.67
C ALA A 120 -0.75 -15.56 8.32
N GLU A 121 -0.64 -14.44 7.61
CA GLU A 121 -1.25 -14.25 6.29
C GLU A 121 -0.14 -14.17 5.24
N LEU A 122 -0.19 -15.07 4.26
CA LEU A 122 0.61 -14.96 3.03
C LEU A 122 -0.29 -14.39 1.93
N SER A 123 0.12 -13.28 1.32
CA SER A 123 -0.64 -12.67 0.21
C SER A 123 0.24 -12.23 -0.94
N VAL A 124 -0.37 -12.20 -2.13
CA VAL A 124 0.20 -11.59 -3.33
C VAL A 124 -0.77 -10.51 -3.83
N THR A 125 -0.21 -9.38 -4.23
CA THR A 125 -0.94 -8.26 -4.83
C THR A 125 -0.33 -7.91 -6.18
N VAL A 126 -1.18 -7.61 -7.17
CA VAL A 126 -0.79 -7.07 -8.47
C VAL A 126 -1.53 -5.76 -8.68
N ASP A 127 -0.77 -4.70 -8.96
CA ASP A 127 -1.27 -3.34 -9.18
C ASP A 127 -1.11 -2.94 -10.64
N THR A 128 -2.24 -2.73 -11.31
CA THR A 128 -2.29 -2.37 -12.74
C THR A 128 -2.78 -0.94 -12.93
N PRO A 129 -1.97 -0.02 -13.46
CA PRO A 129 -2.43 1.32 -13.79
C PRO A 129 -3.39 1.31 -14.98
N VAL A 130 -4.53 1.99 -14.85
CA VAL A 130 -5.57 2.04 -15.91
C VAL A 130 -5.67 3.41 -16.59
N THR A 131 -5.25 4.50 -15.94
CA THR A 131 -5.25 5.84 -16.56
C THR A 131 -3.88 6.22 -17.15
N HIS A 132 -2.78 5.80 -16.53
CA HIS A 132 -1.42 6.02 -17.05
C HIS A 132 -0.67 4.69 -17.19
N THR A 133 -1.06 3.88 -18.17
CA THR A 133 -0.51 2.52 -18.43
C THR A 133 0.99 2.53 -18.78
N SER A 134 1.52 3.69 -19.18
CA SER A 134 2.96 3.92 -19.39
C SER A 134 3.78 3.82 -18.11
N ARG A 135 3.16 3.84 -16.92
CA ARG A 135 3.81 3.57 -15.63
C ARG A 135 4.19 2.11 -15.42
N GLY A 136 3.62 1.17 -16.17
CA GLY A 136 3.88 -0.26 -16.00
C GLY A 136 3.22 -0.88 -14.77
N VAL A 137 3.17 -2.21 -14.78
CA VAL A 137 2.57 -3.03 -13.72
C VAL A 137 3.61 -3.31 -12.64
N SER A 138 3.15 -3.38 -11.39
CA SER A 138 3.92 -3.80 -10.22
C SER A 138 3.10 -4.72 -9.33
N GLY A 139 3.73 -5.22 -8.27
CA GLY A 139 3.07 -6.05 -7.29
C GLY A 139 4.01 -6.39 -6.15
N HIS A 140 3.48 -7.06 -5.14
CA HIS A 140 4.23 -7.46 -3.97
C HIS A 140 3.71 -8.77 -3.38
N VAL A 141 4.60 -9.45 -2.66
CA VAL A 141 4.27 -10.61 -1.83
C VAL A 141 4.54 -10.24 -0.38
N ASP A 142 3.55 -10.46 0.47
CA ASP A 142 3.63 -10.16 1.91
C ASP A 142 3.47 -11.43 2.73
N LEU A 143 4.25 -11.52 3.81
CA LEU A 143 4.03 -12.44 4.91
C LEU A 143 3.82 -11.62 6.19
N ALA A 144 2.58 -11.55 6.65
CA ALA A 144 2.20 -10.87 7.88
C ALA A 144 2.05 -11.90 9.01
N VAL A 145 2.81 -11.73 10.09
CA VAL A 145 2.85 -12.67 11.22
C VAL A 145 2.44 -11.95 12.49
N PRO A 146 1.29 -12.30 13.10
CA PRO A 146 0.95 -11.85 14.44
C PRO A 146 1.94 -12.44 15.45
N VAL A 147 2.79 -11.59 16.04
CA VAL A 147 3.80 -12.00 17.04
C VAL A 147 3.30 -11.81 18.48
N LEU A 148 2.30 -10.96 18.66
CA LEU A 148 1.57 -10.79 19.91
C LEU A 148 0.09 -10.63 19.58
N ARG A 149 -0.77 -11.37 20.27
CA ARG A 149 -2.22 -11.14 20.24
C ARG A 149 -2.79 -11.36 21.64
N THR A 150 -3.32 -10.30 22.21
CA THR A 150 -3.99 -10.26 23.52
C THR A 150 -5.38 -9.64 23.35
N ALA A 151 -6.13 -9.47 24.44
CA ALA A 151 -7.46 -8.84 24.37
C ALA A 151 -7.44 -7.39 23.87
N GLN A 152 -6.36 -6.65 24.14
CA GLN A 152 -6.26 -5.22 23.80
C GLN A 152 -5.15 -4.90 22.82
N HIS A 153 -4.11 -5.71 22.75
CA HIS A 153 -2.93 -5.45 21.94
C HIS A 153 -2.70 -6.54 20.91
N GLU A 154 -2.40 -6.11 19.70
CA GLU A 154 -1.90 -6.97 18.64
C GLU A 154 -0.66 -6.34 18.01
N ILE A 155 0.38 -7.15 17.83
CA ILE A 155 1.59 -6.76 17.11
C ILE A 155 1.76 -7.70 15.92
N ILE A 156 1.85 -7.13 14.72
CA ILE A 156 2.06 -7.85 13.47
C ILE A 156 3.41 -7.42 12.90
N VAL A 157 4.23 -8.41 12.55
CA VAL A 157 5.46 -8.20 11.79
C VAL A 157 5.21 -8.61 10.35
N THR A 158 5.49 -7.73 9.40
CA THR A 158 5.28 -8.00 7.98
C THR A 158 6.58 -7.90 7.21
N GLY A 159 6.93 -8.97 6.52
CA GLY A 159 7.95 -8.98 5.47
C GLY A 159 7.28 -8.84 4.11
N SER A 160 7.80 -7.98 3.25
CA SER A 160 7.25 -7.73 1.91
C SER A 160 8.35 -7.66 0.87
N VAL A 161 8.10 -8.23 -0.31
CA VAL A 161 8.98 -8.15 -1.48
C VAL A 161 8.19 -7.54 -2.62
N HIS A 162 8.69 -6.45 -3.18
CA HIS A 162 8.06 -5.72 -4.27
C HIS A 162 8.80 -5.94 -5.58
N ALA A 163 8.05 -6.08 -6.66
CA ALA A 163 8.59 -6.26 -8.01
C ALA A 163 7.80 -5.45 -9.04
N GLY A 164 8.48 -5.09 -10.12
CA GLY A 164 7.90 -4.32 -11.20
C GLY A 164 8.31 -4.83 -12.58
N THR A 165 7.47 -4.54 -13.56
CA THR A 165 7.82 -4.66 -14.98
C THR A 165 9.00 -3.74 -15.34
N GLY A 166 9.64 -3.98 -16.50
CA GLY A 166 10.68 -3.07 -17.01
C GLY A 166 10.18 -1.65 -17.19
N ARG A 167 8.92 -1.50 -17.61
CA ARG A 167 8.26 -0.20 -17.71
C ARG A 167 8.13 0.48 -16.34
N TYR A 168 7.66 -0.25 -15.32
CA TYR A 168 7.57 0.26 -13.95
C TYR A 168 8.91 0.70 -13.40
N THR A 169 9.88 -0.21 -13.45
CA THR A 169 11.21 0.07 -12.91
C THR A 169 11.89 1.24 -13.65
N GLN A 170 11.68 1.37 -14.97
CA GLN A 170 12.20 2.51 -15.73
C GLN A 170 11.52 3.83 -15.35
N THR A 171 10.20 3.80 -15.11
CA THR A 171 9.45 4.98 -14.65
C THR A 171 9.93 5.46 -13.27
N PHE A 172 10.16 4.55 -12.32
CA PHE A 172 10.43 4.92 -10.94
C PHE A 172 11.91 5.04 -10.59
N TYR A 173 12.79 4.30 -11.26
CA TYR A 173 14.22 4.23 -10.95
C TYR A 173 15.12 4.52 -12.16
N GLY A 174 14.57 4.68 -13.36
CA GLY A 174 15.33 4.96 -14.57
C GLY A 174 15.59 6.45 -14.83
N VAL A 175 16.51 6.71 -15.75
CA VAL A 175 16.76 8.04 -16.34
C VAL A 175 16.87 7.86 -17.86
N THR A 176 15.95 8.45 -18.61
CA THR A 176 16.00 8.44 -20.08
C THR A 176 17.03 9.45 -20.62
N ASP A 177 17.42 9.31 -21.88
CA ASP A 177 18.32 10.29 -22.52
C ASP A 177 17.73 11.70 -22.51
N ALA A 178 16.42 11.81 -22.73
CA ALA A 178 15.69 13.08 -22.63
C ALA A 178 15.79 13.69 -21.23
N GLN A 179 15.60 12.89 -20.18
CA GLN A 179 15.73 13.34 -18.80
C GLN A 179 17.17 13.70 -18.44
N ALA A 180 18.16 13.01 -19.01
CA ALA A 180 19.57 13.33 -18.78
C ALA A 180 19.98 14.69 -19.39
N MET A 181 19.29 15.15 -20.45
CA MET A 181 19.51 16.49 -21.02
C MET A 181 18.92 17.62 -20.19
N THR A 182 17.89 17.34 -19.38
CA THR A 182 17.15 18.35 -18.60
C THR A 182 17.41 18.26 -17.10
N SER A 183 18.11 17.23 -16.64
CA SER A 183 18.45 17.00 -15.24
C SER A 183 19.96 16.86 -15.05
N ARG A 184 20.41 16.69 -13.80
CA ARG A 184 21.83 16.44 -13.50
C ARG A 184 22.23 14.96 -13.57
N PHE A 185 21.30 14.07 -13.92
CA PHE A 185 21.54 12.63 -13.86
C PHE A 185 22.03 12.09 -15.19
N ARG A 186 22.91 11.08 -15.13
CA ARG A 186 23.32 10.33 -16.33
C ARG A 186 22.21 9.38 -16.76
N PRO A 187 22.10 9.05 -18.06
CA PRO A 187 21.18 8.02 -18.52
C PRO A 187 21.37 6.72 -17.73
N TYR A 188 20.26 6.10 -17.37
CA TYR A 188 20.24 4.89 -16.57
C TYR A 188 19.04 4.02 -16.96
N SER A 189 19.34 2.86 -17.53
CA SER A 189 18.31 1.90 -17.94
C SER A 189 18.12 0.83 -16.88
N THR A 190 16.87 0.48 -16.64
CA THR A 190 16.46 -0.56 -15.71
C THR A 190 15.67 -1.64 -16.46
N SER A 191 15.68 -2.84 -15.89
CA SER A 191 14.89 -3.98 -16.36
C SER A 191 13.89 -4.38 -15.27
N GLY A 192 12.86 -5.13 -15.64
CA GLY A 192 11.91 -5.66 -14.66
C GLY A 192 12.57 -6.60 -13.66
N GLY A 193 11.97 -6.73 -12.48
CA GLY A 193 12.50 -7.54 -11.40
C GLY A 193 12.07 -7.07 -10.02
N ILE A 194 12.66 -7.69 -9.00
CA ILE A 194 12.44 -7.36 -7.58
C ILE A 194 13.22 -6.10 -7.25
N ASP A 195 12.51 -4.99 -7.01
CA ASP A 195 13.13 -3.70 -6.76
C ASP A 195 13.34 -3.36 -5.29
N SER A 196 12.54 -3.93 -4.39
CA SER A 196 12.69 -3.64 -2.97
C SER A 196 12.19 -4.75 -2.06
N ALA A 197 12.71 -4.74 -0.83
CA ALA A 197 12.23 -5.54 0.28
C ALA A 197 11.92 -4.64 1.47
N THR A 198 10.82 -4.91 2.16
CA THR A 198 10.36 -4.14 3.32
C THR A 198 10.17 -5.05 4.52
N MET A 199 10.57 -4.57 5.69
CA MET A 199 10.20 -5.14 6.99
C MET A 199 9.47 -4.09 7.79
N SER A 200 8.31 -4.42 8.34
CA SER A 200 7.51 -3.50 9.15
C SER A 200 6.91 -4.17 10.37
N VAL A 201 6.58 -3.34 11.36
CA VAL A 201 5.87 -3.71 12.57
C VAL A 201 4.66 -2.80 12.70
N ALA A 202 3.49 -3.39 12.88
CA ALA A 202 2.25 -2.69 13.20
C ALA A 202 1.80 -3.09 14.60
N TRP A 203 1.47 -2.11 15.43
CA TRP A 203 0.88 -2.28 16.74
C TRP A 203 -0.54 -1.72 16.73
N ASN A 204 -1.51 -2.60 16.94
CA ASN A 204 -2.91 -2.27 17.13
C ASN A 204 -3.21 -2.32 18.63
N TRP A 205 -3.79 -1.23 19.15
CA TRP A 205 -4.24 -1.14 20.53
C TRP A 205 -5.72 -0.74 20.60
N ASN A 206 -6.57 -1.69 21.01
CA ASN A 206 -7.98 -1.45 21.29
C ASN A 206 -8.12 -0.79 22.67
N LEU A 207 -8.29 0.53 22.68
CA LEU A 207 -8.50 1.33 23.89
C LEU A 207 -9.89 1.09 24.50
N SER A 208 -10.90 0.95 23.64
CA SER A 208 -12.28 0.68 24.03
C SER A 208 -13.03 -0.04 22.89
N ARG A 209 -14.35 -0.22 23.03
CA ARG A 209 -15.18 -0.79 21.97
C ARG A 209 -15.18 0.02 20.67
N HIS A 210 -15.01 1.33 20.75
CA HIS A 210 -15.09 2.22 19.59
C HIS A 210 -13.73 2.82 19.21
N TRP A 211 -12.77 2.86 20.13
CA TRP A 211 -11.47 3.51 19.90
C TRP A 211 -10.35 2.50 19.80
N SER A 212 -9.56 2.62 18.74
CA SER A 212 -8.28 1.94 18.59
C SER A 212 -7.17 2.92 18.21
N VAL A 213 -5.94 2.57 18.56
CA VAL A 213 -4.73 3.23 18.11
C VAL A 213 -3.95 2.28 17.24
N LEU A 214 -3.44 2.80 16.13
CA LEU A 214 -2.49 2.12 15.25
C LEU A 214 -1.17 2.85 15.33
N ALA A 215 -0.08 2.11 15.47
CA ALA A 215 1.28 2.61 15.26
C ALA A 215 2.03 1.64 14.36
N THR A 216 2.62 2.15 13.29
CA THR A 216 3.39 1.35 12.32
C THR A 216 4.76 1.97 12.12
N GLY A 217 5.79 1.13 12.08
CA GLY A 217 7.15 1.52 11.70
C GLY A 217 7.75 0.49 10.76
N GLY A 218 8.60 0.93 9.83
CA GLY A 218 9.22 0.01 8.89
C GLY A 218 10.46 0.55 8.21
N VAL A 219 11.14 -0.36 7.53
CA VAL A 219 12.30 -0.07 6.68
C VAL A 219 12.11 -0.76 5.33
N THR A 220 12.29 0.01 4.26
CA THR A 220 12.33 -0.48 2.88
C THR A 220 13.76 -0.37 2.39
N ARG A 221 14.28 -1.44 1.80
CA ARG A 221 15.59 -1.49 1.14
C ARG A 221 15.43 -1.70 -0.35
N LEU A 222 15.97 -0.77 -1.14
CA LEU A 222 16.11 -0.91 -2.58
C LEU A 222 17.22 -1.91 -2.92
N LEU A 223 16.91 -2.84 -3.83
CA LEU A 223 17.76 -3.97 -4.14
C LEU A 223 18.47 -3.78 -5.49
N GLY A 224 19.61 -4.46 -5.64
CA GLY A 224 20.39 -4.52 -6.88
C GLY A 224 20.54 -3.16 -7.58
N ARG A 225 20.27 -3.18 -8.89
CA ARG A 225 20.38 -2.02 -9.80
C ARG A 225 19.45 -0.87 -9.47
N TYR A 226 18.33 -1.12 -8.78
CA TYR A 226 17.36 -0.07 -8.48
C TYR A 226 17.91 0.83 -7.37
N GLY A 227 18.62 0.23 -6.39
CA GLY A 227 19.38 0.97 -5.39
C GLY A 227 20.66 1.65 -5.92
N ASP A 228 21.14 1.28 -7.11
CA ASP A 228 22.27 1.93 -7.81
C ASP A 228 21.85 3.07 -8.74
N SER A 229 20.53 3.31 -8.87
CA SER A 229 20.03 4.38 -9.72
C SER A 229 20.60 5.73 -9.31
N PRO A 230 21.01 6.61 -10.26
CA PRO A 230 21.57 7.91 -9.95
C PRO A 230 20.59 8.83 -9.21
N ILE A 231 19.28 8.54 -9.24
CA ILE A 231 18.27 9.31 -8.50
C ILE A 231 18.10 8.85 -7.05
N VAL A 232 18.68 7.71 -6.68
CA VAL A 232 18.63 7.15 -5.33
C VAL A 232 19.76 7.74 -4.49
N GLN A 233 19.39 8.37 -3.39
CA GLN A 233 20.31 8.97 -2.42
C GLN A 233 20.61 8.04 -1.24
N SER A 234 19.66 7.16 -0.90
CA SER A 234 19.80 6.14 0.14
C SER A 234 19.12 4.85 -0.30
N ARG A 235 19.83 3.72 -0.18
CA ARG A 235 19.24 2.41 -0.45
C ARG A 235 18.25 1.95 0.62
N SER A 236 18.27 2.55 1.80
CA SER A 236 17.37 2.20 2.89
C SER A 236 16.58 3.43 3.34
N ASN A 237 15.26 3.29 3.33
CA ASN A 237 14.33 4.31 3.80
C ASN A 237 13.53 3.77 4.97
N TYR A 238 13.34 4.61 5.97
CA TYR A 238 12.52 4.30 7.13
C TYR A 238 11.17 4.99 6.99
N TYR A 239 10.15 4.53 7.68
CA TYR A 239 8.90 5.27 7.80
C TYR A 239 8.24 4.94 9.12
N GLY A 240 7.37 5.85 9.55
CA GLY A 240 6.59 5.67 10.76
C GLY A 240 5.27 6.41 10.66
N MET A 241 4.21 5.84 11.18
CA MET A 241 2.89 6.46 11.26
C MET A 241 2.21 6.03 12.56
N ALA A 242 1.46 6.93 13.18
CA ALA A 242 0.55 6.58 14.25
C ALA A 242 -0.76 7.36 14.10
N GLY A 243 -1.84 6.80 14.61
CA GLY A 243 -3.15 7.43 14.55
C GLY A 243 -4.17 6.74 15.43
N ALA A 244 -5.32 7.39 15.57
CA ALA A 244 -6.47 6.84 16.25
C ALA A 244 -7.59 6.59 15.24
N THR A 245 -8.35 5.54 15.49
CA THR A 245 -9.52 5.15 14.70
C THR A 245 -10.72 5.06 15.63
N TYR A 246 -11.82 5.68 15.21
CA TYR A 246 -13.14 5.53 15.81
C TYR A 246 -13.99 4.62 14.92
N THR A 247 -14.47 3.52 15.47
CA THR A 247 -15.43 2.60 14.83
C THR A 247 -16.81 2.84 15.42
N PHE A 248 -17.80 2.96 14.54
CA PHE A 248 -19.21 3.19 14.89
C PHE A 248 -19.93 1.89 15.26
#